data_AF-A0A4R1S4M1-F1
#
_entry.id   AF-A0A4R1S4M1-F1
#
_cell.length_a   1.000
_cell.length_b   1.000
_cell.length_c   1.000
_cell.angle_alpha   90.00
_cell.angle_beta   90.00
_cell.angle_gamma   90.00
#
_symmetry.space_group_name_H-M   'P 1'
#
loop_
_entity.id
_entity.type
_entity.pdbx_description
1 polymer ?
#
loop_
_entity_poly.entity_id
_entity_poly.type
_entity_poly.pdbx_seq_one_letter_code
_entity_poly.pdbx_strand_id
1 'polypeptide(L)'
;MGRIAKYDWDELLKEYLKSSYSNKTEFAKAKGINPSLLRRNTTDWPEKVKGKSNVTPLKKVTQKGNSNSNVTQKVVTPKITVNDSEELTEKQRLFCLFYIRNFNATQAAIKAGYSSDTARQIGCELLTKPHVRAEVERLKEIKRQSIMLAEDDIVERYMRIAFADMTDFVEFGRIKVPVIGQFGPVQVKNPETGKKETLMQEVNDIRFKDFSVVDGGLICQVKQGRDGASIKLEDRQKALDWLANFFNMNPLNKHKQWYDQERLKIQQEQLKLAQRKAGDEEGDEPVDDGFIDALNSEASSVWSDYDEDED
;
A
#
# COMPACT_ATOMS: atom_id res chain seq x y z
N MET A 1 39.28 -8.24 -2.46
CA MET A 1 39.05 -9.04 -1.24
C MET A 1 37.68 -8.69 -0.68
N GLY A 2 36.71 -9.60 -0.78
CA GLY A 2 35.34 -9.38 -0.28
C GLY A 2 35.33 -9.29 1.24
N ARG A 3 34.58 -8.33 1.80
CA ARG A 3 34.39 -8.23 3.26
C ARG A 3 33.56 -9.43 3.70
N ILE A 4 34.19 -10.37 4.42
CA ILE A 4 33.50 -11.49 5.06
C ILE A 4 32.52 -10.91 6.08
N ALA A 5 31.24 -11.22 5.94
CA ALA A 5 30.22 -10.80 6.89
C ALA A 5 30.48 -11.50 8.24
N LYS A 6 30.59 -10.70 9.32
CA LYS A 6 30.87 -11.20 10.68
C LYS A 6 29.75 -12.09 11.26
N TYR A 7 28.56 -12.05 10.67
CA TYR A 7 27.37 -12.77 11.12
C TYR A 7 26.58 -13.27 9.91
N ASP A 8 26.06 -14.50 10.00
CA ASP A 8 25.07 -15.03 9.06
C ASP A 8 23.67 -14.55 9.50
N TRP A 9 23.10 -13.64 8.72
CA TRP A 9 21.81 -13.02 9.04
C TRP A 9 20.62 -13.92 8.73
N ASP A 10 20.74 -14.89 7.82
CA ASP A 10 19.63 -15.79 7.47
C ASP A 10 19.47 -16.90 8.52
N GLU A 11 20.57 -17.36 9.10
CA GLU A 11 20.53 -18.31 10.22
C GLU A 11 19.92 -17.69 11.48
N LEU A 12 20.32 -16.45 11.82
CA LEU A 12 19.76 -15.70 12.94
C LEU A 12 18.25 -15.42 12.78
N LEU A 13 17.76 -15.24 11.54
CA LEU A 13 16.33 -15.11 11.26
C LEU A 13 15.58 -16.40 11.58
N LYS A 14 16.11 -17.56 11.17
CA LYS A 14 15.49 -18.87 11.46
C LYS A 14 15.44 -19.14 12.96
N GLU A 15 16.49 -18.78 13.69
CA GLU A 15 16.52 -18.89 15.15
C GLU A 15 15.53 -17.92 15.82
N TYR A 16 15.43 -16.68 15.35
CA TYR A 16 14.48 -15.70 15.88
C TYR A 16 13.02 -16.14 15.66
N LEU A 17 12.70 -16.76 14.52
CA LEU A 17 11.36 -17.28 14.23
C LEU A 17 11.00 -18.54 15.03
N LYS A 18 12.00 -19.35 15.39
CA LYS A 18 11.81 -20.56 16.22
C LYS A 18 11.75 -20.25 17.71
N SER A 19 12.26 -19.10 18.13
CA SER A 19 12.34 -18.71 19.54
C SER A 19 11.14 -17.84 19.96
N SER A 20 10.78 -17.91 21.23
CA SER A 20 9.62 -17.18 21.77
C SER A 20 9.93 -15.75 22.24
N TYR A 21 10.98 -15.10 21.70
CA TYR A 21 11.37 -13.76 22.15
C TYR A 21 10.38 -12.70 21.66
N SER A 22 9.94 -11.82 22.58
CA SER A 22 8.93 -10.80 22.26
C SER A 22 9.47 -9.69 21.37
N ASN A 23 10.78 -9.45 21.37
CA ASN A 23 11.40 -8.40 20.56
C ASN A 23 12.81 -8.75 20.10
N LYS A 24 13.25 -8.13 18.99
CA LYS A 24 14.60 -8.31 18.43
C LYS A 24 15.72 -7.88 19.38
N THR A 25 15.43 -7.05 20.38
CA THR A 25 16.43 -6.49 21.31
C THR A 25 16.78 -7.48 22.41
N GLU A 26 15.81 -8.26 22.89
CA GLU A 26 15.99 -9.39 23.78
C GLU A 26 16.77 -10.50 23.08
N PHE A 27 16.40 -10.82 21.83
CA PHE A 27 17.14 -11.78 21.01
C PHE A 27 18.61 -11.34 20.79
N ALA A 28 18.86 -10.06 20.47
CA ALA A 28 20.21 -9.53 20.32
C ALA A 28 21.05 -9.65 21.59
N LYS A 29 20.47 -9.33 22.76
CA LYS A 29 21.13 -9.46 24.06
C LYS A 29 21.46 -10.92 24.38
N ALA A 30 20.54 -11.85 24.12
CA ALA A 30 20.75 -13.28 24.35
C ALA A 30 21.88 -13.88 23.48
N LYS A 31 22.05 -13.38 22.25
CA LYS A 31 23.10 -13.83 21.31
C LYS A 31 24.39 -13.01 21.38
N GLY A 32 24.48 -12.02 22.28
CA GLY A 32 25.66 -11.16 22.41
C GLY A 32 25.91 -10.27 21.19
N ILE A 33 24.87 -9.99 20.39
CA ILE A 33 24.96 -9.16 19.19
C ILE A 33 24.56 -7.72 19.56
N ASN A 34 25.25 -6.72 19.01
CA ASN A 34 24.87 -5.33 19.20
C ASN A 34 23.44 -5.09 18.65
N PRO A 35 22.48 -4.62 19.47
CA PRO A 35 21.08 -4.44 19.04
C PRO A 35 20.91 -3.48 17.86
N SER A 36 21.73 -2.44 17.75
CA SER A 36 21.69 -1.49 16.65
C SER A 36 22.20 -2.12 15.34
N LEU A 37 23.20 -3.00 15.43
CA LEU A 37 23.73 -3.72 14.28
C LEU A 37 22.71 -4.75 13.75
N LEU A 38 22.06 -5.49 14.66
CA LEU A 38 20.98 -6.41 14.30
C LEU A 38 19.85 -5.66 13.61
N ARG A 39 19.33 -4.57 14.20
CA ARG A 39 18.22 -3.80 13.61
C ARG A 39 18.54 -3.27 12.21
N ARG A 40 19.74 -2.74 11.98
CA ARG A 40 20.14 -2.18 10.69
C ARG A 40 20.15 -3.23 9.57
N ASN A 41 20.64 -4.44 9.87
CA ASN A 41 20.78 -5.51 8.89
C ASN A 41 19.55 -6.44 8.79
N THR A 42 18.52 -6.21 9.60
CA THR A 42 17.32 -7.07 9.70
C THR A 42 16.02 -6.27 9.64
N THR A 43 16.06 -5.11 8.99
CA THR A 43 14.93 -4.18 8.88
C THR A 43 13.72 -4.83 8.17
N ASP A 44 13.97 -5.76 7.25
CA ASP A 44 13.03 -6.50 6.39
C ASP A 44 12.45 -7.79 7.03
N TRP A 45 12.97 -8.23 8.19
CA TRP A 45 12.48 -9.44 8.85
C TRP A 45 10.97 -9.47 9.17
N PRO A 46 10.25 -8.36 9.47
CA PRO A 46 8.80 -8.43 9.71
C PRO A 46 7.95 -8.54 8.42
N GLU A 47 8.49 -8.25 7.23
CA GLU A 47 7.76 -8.42 5.95
C GLU A 47 7.80 -9.87 5.44
N LYS A 48 8.91 -10.58 5.63
CA LYS A 48 9.06 -11.99 5.22
C LYS A 48 8.14 -12.96 5.99
N VAL A 49 7.53 -12.54 7.11
CA VAL A 49 6.61 -13.35 7.93
C VAL A 49 5.16 -13.32 7.41
N LYS A 50 4.78 -12.36 6.57
CA LYS A 50 3.44 -12.30 5.97
C LYS A 50 3.23 -13.31 4.83
N GLY A 51 4.26 -14.08 4.45
CA GLY A 51 4.23 -14.97 3.29
C GLY A 51 3.76 -16.41 3.53
N LYS A 52 3.41 -16.82 4.77
CA LYS A 52 2.90 -18.18 5.04
C LYS A 52 1.94 -18.22 6.23
N SER A 53 0.69 -17.84 6.03
CA SER A 53 -0.40 -18.24 6.93
C SER A 53 -1.32 -19.19 6.19
N ASN A 54 -1.09 -20.50 6.35
CA ASN A 54 -2.10 -21.53 6.12
C ASN A 54 -3.12 -21.42 7.26
N VAL A 55 -4.28 -20.84 6.98
CA VAL A 55 -5.46 -20.94 7.86
C VAL A 55 -6.55 -21.64 7.09
N THR A 56 -6.86 -22.86 7.52
CA THR A 56 -7.94 -23.74 7.08
C THR A 56 -9.30 -23.04 7.15
N PRO A 57 -10.14 -23.06 6.09
CA PRO A 57 -11.48 -22.48 6.18
C PRO A 57 -12.45 -23.43 6.90
N LEU A 58 -13.11 -22.94 7.95
CA LEU A 58 -14.27 -23.59 8.55
C LEU A 58 -15.51 -23.46 7.65
N LYS A 59 -16.34 -24.51 7.69
CA LYS A 59 -17.52 -24.81 6.87
C LYS A 59 -18.53 -23.68 6.68
N LYS A 60 -19.02 -23.58 5.44
CA LYS A 60 -20.29 -22.94 5.05
C LYS A 60 -21.48 -23.66 5.71
N VAL A 61 -22.38 -22.89 6.31
CA VAL A 61 -23.77 -23.29 6.53
C VAL A 61 -24.65 -22.44 5.61
N THR A 62 -25.36 -23.15 4.75
CA THR A 62 -26.35 -22.64 3.80
C THR A 62 -27.64 -22.28 4.54
N GLN A 63 -28.20 -21.10 4.30
CA GLN A 63 -29.65 -20.91 4.38
C GLN A 63 -30.15 -20.23 3.11
N LYS A 64 -31.13 -20.89 2.49
CA LYS A 64 -31.82 -20.54 1.27
C LYS A 64 -33.20 -20.01 1.69
N GLY A 65 -33.66 -18.91 1.13
CA GLY A 65 -35.01 -18.40 1.35
C GLY A 65 -35.33 -17.19 0.48
N ASN A 66 -36.07 -17.44 -0.61
CA ASN A 66 -36.58 -16.49 -1.59
C ASN A 66 -37.46 -15.38 -0.99
N SER A 67 -37.53 -14.22 -1.66
CA SER A 67 -38.75 -13.74 -2.36
C SER A 67 -38.53 -12.35 -2.98
N ASN A 68 -38.94 -12.22 -4.23
CA ASN A 68 -38.93 -10.99 -5.02
C ASN A 68 -39.88 -9.92 -4.47
N SER A 69 -39.48 -8.64 -4.57
CA SER A 69 -40.38 -7.56 -4.99
C SER A 69 -39.58 -6.35 -5.46
N ASN A 70 -39.74 -6.00 -6.74
CA ASN A 70 -39.29 -4.76 -7.36
C ASN A 70 -39.99 -3.57 -6.71
N VAL A 71 -39.23 -2.58 -6.20
CA VAL A 71 -39.71 -1.18 -6.09
C VAL A 71 -38.56 -0.22 -6.36
N THR A 72 -38.87 0.75 -7.20
CA THR A 72 -38.12 1.89 -7.75
C THR A 72 -37.53 2.87 -6.73
N GLN A 73 -36.33 3.36 -7.05
CA GLN A 73 -35.70 4.67 -6.75
C GLN A 73 -35.87 5.33 -5.37
N LYS A 74 -34.75 5.60 -4.70
CA LYS A 74 -34.39 6.96 -4.22
C LYS A 74 -32.93 7.05 -3.81
N VAL A 75 -32.19 7.98 -4.43
CA VAL A 75 -30.88 8.47 -3.98
C VAL A 75 -31.08 9.11 -2.61
N VAL A 76 -30.55 8.47 -1.56
CA VAL A 76 -30.56 9.02 -0.21
C VAL A 76 -29.13 9.40 0.13
N THR A 77 -28.86 10.70 0.08
CA THR A 77 -27.73 11.30 0.82
C THR A 77 -27.81 10.81 2.27
N PRO A 78 -26.77 10.21 2.85
CA PRO A 78 -26.82 9.84 4.26
C PRO A 78 -26.74 11.11 5.10
N LYS A 79 -27.91 11.70 5.41
CA LYS A 79 -28.06 12.49 6.62
C LYS A 79 -27.67 11.56 7.76
N ILE A 80 -26.58 11.89 8.44
CA ILE A 80 -26.18 11.27 9.70
C ILE A 80 -27.26 11.68 10.71
N THR A 81 -28.37 10.96 10.74
CA THR A 81 -29.28 10.97 11.88
C THR A 81 -28.54 10.26 12.99
N VAL A 82 -28.06 11.06 13.94
CA VAL A 82 -27.54 10.58 15.22
C VAL A 82 -28.72 9.90 15.90
N ASN A 83 -28.87 8.59 15.70
CA ASN A 83 -29.78 7.80 16.51
C ASN A 83 -29.34 8.04 17.96
N ASP A 84 -30.25 8.56 18.76
CA ASP A 84 -30.11 8.62 20.19
C ASP A 84 -30.02 7.20 20.72
N SER A 85 -28.81 6.65 20.74
CA SER A 85 -28.48 5.50 21.56
C SER A 85 -28.62 5.96 23.01
N GLU A 86 -29.74 5.61 23.63
CA GLU A 86 -30.07 5.87 25.04
C GLU A 86 -28.98 5.33 26.01
N GLU A 87 -28.02 4.57 25.52
CA GLU A 87 -26.89 4.03 26.30
C GLU A 87 -25.60 4.86 26.29
N LEU A 88 -25.40 5.81 25.35
CA LEU A 88 -24.16 6.59 25.26
C LEU A 88 -24.35 8.04 25.72
N THR A 89 -23.57 8.42 26.73
CA THR A 89 -23.42 9.84 27.13
C THR A 89 -22.81 10.68 26.01
N GLU A 90 -23.10 11.98 25.97
CA GLU A 90 -22.58 12.91 24.96
C GLU A 90 -21.05 12.88 24.85
N LYS A 91 -20.34 12.83 25.98
CA LYS A 91 -18.87 12.71 26.01
C LYS A 91 -18.38 11.40 25.41
N GLN A 92 -19.12 10.29 25.59
CA GLN A 92 -18.78 9.01 24.97
C GLN A 92 -19.05 9.01 23.46
N ARG A 93 -20.13 9.65 23.01
CA ARG A 93 -20.42 9.85 21.57
C ARG A 93 -19.30 10.66 20.90
N LEU A 94 -18.91 11.79 21.50
CA LEU A 94 -17.79 12.61 21.03
C LEU A 94 -16.47 11.83 21.01
N PHE A 95 -16.21 11.04 22.05
CA PHE A 95 -15.05 10.16 22.10
C PHE A 95 -15.03 9.19 20.91
N CYS A 96 -16.14 8.50 20.63
CA CYS A 96 -16.23 7.56 19.50
C CYS A 96 -15.95 8.25 18.16
N LEU A 97 -16.54 9.44 17.93
CA LEU A 97 -16.34 10.23 16.72
C LEU A 97 -14.87 10.63 16.52
N PHE A 98 -14.22 11.17 17.56
CA PHE A 98 -12.81 11.57 17.49
C PHE A 98 -11.88 10.37 17.37
N TYR A 99 -12.21 9.25 18.02
CA TYR A 99 -11.43 8.02 17.96
C TYR A 99 -11.41 7.44 16.54
N ILE A 100 -12.55 7.41 15.84
CA ILE A 100 -12.62 6.89 14.46
C ILE A 100 -11.84 7.75 13.46
N ARG A 101 -11.66 9.04 13.73
CA ARG A 101 -10.88 9.93 12.86
C ARG A 101 -9.38 9.65 12.93
N ASN A 102 -8.83 9.49 14.14
CA ASN A 102 -7.38 9.48 14.37
C ASN A 102 -6.83 8.17 14.95
N PHE A 103 -7.70 7.21 15.32
CA PHE A 103 -7.38 5.96 16.03
C PHE A 103 -6.50 6.12 17.28
N ASN A 104 -6.55 7.29 17.90
CA ASN A 104 -5.78 7.63 19.10
C ASN A 104 -6.73 7.87 20.27
N ALA A 105 -6.77 6.93 21.22
CA ALA A 105 -7.67 6.96 22.37
C ALA A 105 -7.39 8.15 23.30
N THR A 106 -6.12 8.45 23.58
CA THR A 106 -5.73 9.56 24.46
C THR A 106 -6.17 10.90 23.87
N GLN A 107 -5.89 11.14 22.58
CA GLN A 107 -6.28 12.38 21.92
C GLN A 107 -7.81 12.50 21.76
N ALA A 108 -8.50 11.38 21.53
CA ALA A 108 -9.96 11.34 21.46
C ALA A 108 -10.60 11.70 22.80
N ALA A 109 -10.05 11.20 23.92
CA ALA A 109 -10.52 11.52 25.26
C ALA A 109 -10.33 13.01 25.59
N ILE A 110 -9.17 13.59 25.27
CA ILE A 110 -8.93 15.03 25.47
C ILE A 110 -9.95 15.86 24.67
N LYS A 111 -10.14 15.54 23.39
CA LYS A 111 -11.08 16.28 22.52
C LYS A 111 -12.54 16.09 22.91
N ALA A 112 -12.88 14.95 23.51
CA ALA A 112 -14.21 14.69 24.04
C ALA A 112 -14.49 15.38 25.40
N GLY A 113 -13.52 16.14 25.94
CA GLY A 113 -13.69 16.90 27.18
C GLY A 113 -13.44 16.09 28.46
N TYR A 114 -12.57 15.07 28.40
CA TYR A 114 -12.00 14.41 29.58
C TYR A 114 -10.70 15.10 30.00
N SER A 115 -10.33 14.98 31.28
CA SER A 115 -9.11 15.59 31.84
C SER A 115 -7.87 15.09 31.10
N SER A 116 -6.98 16.02 30.73
CA SER A 116 -5.71 15.72 30.05
C SER A 116 -4.83 14.76 30.82
N ASP A 117 -4.81 14.92 32.15
CA ASP A 117 -3.87 14.23 33.04
C ASP A 117 -4.21 12.74 33.16
N THR A 118 -5.49 12.40 32.97
CA THR A 118 -6.03 11.03 33.04
C THR A 118 -6.50 10.49 31.70
N ALA A 119 -6.42 11.28 30.62
CA ALA A 119 -6.95 10.96 29.30
C ALA A 119 -6.43 9.63 28.73
N ARG A 120 -5.18 9.25 29.06
CA ARG A 120 -4.60 7.97 28.63
C ARG A 120 -5.33 6.78 29.25
N GLN A 121 -5.57 6.83 30.56
CA GLN A 121 -6.25 5.76 31.30
C GLN A 121 -7.73 5.70 30.90
N ILE A 122 -8.39 6.86 30.87
CA ILE A 122 -9.80 7.00 30.48
C ILE A 122 -10.01 6.51 29.04
N GLY A 123 -9.13 6.85 28.10
CA GLY A 123 -9.23 6.40 26.71
C GLY A 123 -9.21 4.87 26.59
N CYS A 124 -8.33 4.20 27.33
CA CYS A 124 -8.29 2.73 27.37
C CYS A 124 -9.52 2.12 28.03
N GLU A 125 -9.98 2.72 29.13
CA GLU A 125 -11.20 2.30 29.84
C GLU A 125 -12.42 2.40 28.93
N LEU A 126 -12.59 3.54 28.24
CA LEU A 126 -13.71 3.79 27.33
C LEU A 126 -13.78 2.75 26.21
N LEU A 127 -12.65 2.34 25.63
CA LEU A 127 -12.63 1.30 24.59
C LEU A 127 -13.00 -0.10 25.10
N THR A 128 -12.90 -0.32 26.41
CA THR A 128 -13.26 -1.59 27.05
C THR A 128 -14.77 -1.65 27.35
N LYS A 129 -15.45 -0.50 27.45
CA LYS A 129 -16.88 -0.44 27.74
C LYS A 129 -17.70 -1.03 26.56
N PRO A 130 -18.61 -1.98 26.80
CA PRO A 130 -19.32 -2.70 25.73
C PRO A 130 -20.08 -1.78 24.76
N HIS A 131 -20.79 -0.78 25.27
CA HIS A 131 -21.60 0.15 24.48
C HIS A 131 -20.74 1.10 23.64
N VAL A 132 -19.64 1.61 24.19
CA VAL A 132 -18.66 2.43 23.45
C VAL A 132 -18.00 1.61 22.35
N ARG A 133 -17.62 0.36 22.65
CA ARG A 133 -17.03 -0.55 21.66
C ARG A 133 -18.02 -0.87 20.53
N ALA A 134 -19.29 -1.08 20.85
CA ALA A 134 -20.34 -1.31 19.86
C ALA A 134 -20.51 -0.10 18.92
N GLU A 135 -20.53 1.12 19.45
CA GLU A 135 -20.63 2.33 18.61
C GLU A 135 -19.36 2.55 17.78
N VAL A 136 -18.18 2.29 18.34
CA VAL A 136 -16.93 2.32 17.57
C VAL A 136 -16.95 1.30 16.43
N GLU A 137 -17.46 0.09 16.65
CA GLU A 137 -17.55 -0.91 15.59
C GLU A 137 -18.61 -0.55 14.55
N ARG A 138 -19.74 0.02 14.96
CA ARG A 138 -20.75 0.59 14.04
C ARG A 138 -20.16 1.69 13.17
N LEU A 139 -19.44 2.64 13.77
CA LEU A 139 -18.77 3.71 13.03
C LEU A 139 -17.63 3.20 12.15
N LYS A 140 -16.92 2.14 12.55
CA LYS A 140 -15.96 1.46 11.67
C LYS A 140 -16.64 0.80 10.50
N GLU A 141 -17.82 0.20 10.69
CA GLU A 141 -18.58 -0.42 9.61
C GLU A 141 -19.10 0.64 8.64
N ILE A 142 -19.69 1.73 9.14
CA ILE A 142 -20.09 2.88 8.32
C ILE A 142 -18.87 3.44 7.57
N LYS A 143 -17.73 3.55 8.25
CA LYS A 143 -16.47 3.98 7.63
C LYS A 143 -15.96 2.96 6.63
N ARG A 144 -16.09 1.64 6.85
CA ARG A 144 -15.74 0.60 5.88
C ARG A 144 -16.65 0.63 4.67
N GLN A 145 -17.95 0.84 4.85
CA GLN A 145 -18.92 1.00 3.76
C GLN A 145 -18.70 2.29 2.99
N SER A 146 -18.25 3.36 3.66
CA SER A 146 -17.83 4.61 3.01
C SER A 146 -16.44 4.53 2.39
N ILE A 147 -15.55 3.67 2.88
CA ILE A 147 -14.20 3.38 2.35
C ILE A 147 -14.25 2.27 1.28
N MET A 148 -15.34 1.51 1.19
CA MET A 148 -15.81 0.93 -0.07
C MET A 148 -16.19 2.08 -1.01
N LEU A 149 -15.22 2.96 -1.29
CA LEU A 149 -15.07 3.52 -2.61
C LEU A 149 -15.23 2.33 -3.54
N ALA A 150 -16.25 2.39 -4.39
CA ALA A 150 -16.34 1.43 -5.48
C ALA A 150 -15.00 1.46 -6.23
N GLU A 151 -14.65 0.38 -6.92
CA GLU A 151 -13.48 0.40 -7.80
C GLU A 151 -13.51 1.62 -8.73
N ASP A 152 -14.72 1.99 -9.17
CA ASP A 152 -15.03 3.19 -9.94
C ASP A 152 -14.62 4.51 -9.25
N ASP A 153 -14.80 4.67 -7.94
CA ASP A 153 -14.45 5.91 -7.23
C ASP A 153 -12.92 6.11 -7.16
N ILE A 154 -12.18 4.99 -7.04
CA ILE A 154 -10.71 5.00 -7.06
C ILE A 154 -10.24 5.36 -8.48
N VAL A 155 -10.84 4.76 -9.49
CA VAL A 155 -10.56 5.05 -10.90
C VAL A 155 -10.85 6.52 -11.21
N GLU A 156 -12.01 7.05 -10.78
CA GLU A 156 -12.39 8.44 -10.96
C GLU A 156 -11.39 9.40 -10.31
N ARG A 157 -10.92 9.07 -9.10
CA ARG A 157 -9.89 9.85 -8.41
C ARG A 157 -8.59 9.89 -9.22
N TYR A 158 -8.12 8.74 -9.69
CA TYR A 158 -6.91 8.67 -10.53
C TYR A 158 -7.10 9.36 -11.88
N MET A 159 -8.29 9.31 -12.48
CA MET A 159 -8.61 10.06 -13.70
C MET A 159 -8.52 11.57 -13.46
N ARG A 160 -9.09 12.08 -12.36
CA ARG A 160 -8.98 13.50 -12.02
C ARG A 160 -7.53 13.96 -11.87
N ILE A 161 -6.67 13.14 -11.26
CA ILE A 161 -5.22 13.44 -11.15
C ILE A 161 -4.52 13.37 -12.51
N ALA A 162 -4.85 12.37 -13.32
CA ALA A 162 -4.23 12.14 -14.63
C ALA A 162 -4.55 13.25 -15.64
N PHE A 163 -5.76 13.82 -15.58
CA PHE A 163 -6.23 14.84 -16.51
C PHE A 163 -6.24 16.26 -15.94
N ALA A 164 -5.79 16.47 -14.70
CA ALA A 164 -5.62 17.79 -14.13
C ALA A 164 -4.61 18.62 -14.95
N ASP A 165 -5.01 19.83 -15.36
CA ASP A 165 -4.11 20.79 -15.99
C ASP A 165 -3.74 21.90 -15.00
N MET A 166 -2.52 22.43 -15.12
CA MET A 166 -2.04 23.53 -14.29
C MET A 166 -2.87 24.80 -14.53
N THR A 167 -3.41 24.97 -15.74
CA THR A 167 -4.27 26.10 -16.12
C THR A 167 -5.58 26.16 -15.33
N ASP A 168 -6.01 25.07 -14.69
CA ASP A 168 -7.18 25.06 -13.81
C ASP A 168 -6.91 25.82 -12.51
N PHE A 169 -5.66 25.85 -12.05
CA PHE A 169 -5.25 26.40 -10.75
C PHE A 169 -4.67 27.82 -10.83
N VAL A 170 -4.03 28.15 -11.97
CA VAL A 170 -3.30 29.42 -12.14
C VAL A 170 -3.82 30.24 -13.32
N GLU A 171 -3.70 31.55 -13.19
CA GLU A 171 -3.92 32.54 -14.23
C GLU A 171 -2.60 33.25 -14.54
N PHE A 172 -2.20 33.24 -15.81
CA PHE A 172 -1.00 33.93 -16.27
C PHE A 172 -1.35 35.38 -16.61
N GLY A 173 -0.69 36.32 -15.94
CA GLY A 173 -0.84 37.76 -16.16
C GLY A 173 0.49 38.45 -16.47
N ARG A 174 0.42 39.76 -16.75
CA ARG A 174 1.60 40.63 -16.82
C ARG A 174 1.40 41.80 -15.88
N ILE A 175 2.39 42.06 -15.03
CA ILE A 175 2.40 43.20 -14.13
C ILE A 175 3.59 44.09 -14.47
N LYS A 176 3.38 45.41 -14.42
CA LYS A 176 4.44 46.40 -14.55
C LYS A 176 5.09 46.60 -13.18
N VAL A 177 6.31 46.10 -13.01
CA VAL A 177 7.10 46.23 -11.78
C VAL A 177 8.21 47.25 -12.05
N PRO A 178 8.49 48.18 -11.12
CA PRO A 178 9.59 49.14 -11.30
C PRO A 178 10.95 48.40 -11.31
N VAL A 179 11.84 48.78 -12.21
CA VAL A 179 13.19 48.19 -12.31
C VAL A 179 14.01 48.63 -11.10
N ILE A 180 14.39 47.67 -10.25
CA ILE A 180 15.20 47.91 -9.06
C ILE A 180 16.69 47.82 -9.44
N GLY A 181 17.43 48.91 -9.27
CA GLY A 181 18.89 48.94 -9.35
C GLY A 181 19.55 48.76 -7.97
N GLN A 182 20.88 48.79 -7.91
CA GLN A 182 21.67 48.58 -6.68
C GLN A 182 21.32 49.55 -5.53
N PHE A 183 20.66 50.68 -5.82
CA PHE A 183 20.25 51.71 -4.85
C PHE A 183 18.74 52.00 -4.84
N GLY A 184 17.90 51.07 -5.32
CA GLY A 184 16.44 51.23 -5.38
C GLY A 184 15.89 51.43 -6.80
N PRO A 185 14.61 51.82 -6.97
CA PRO A 185 13.99 51.92 -8.29
C PRO A 185 14.72 52.93 -9.17
N VAL A 186 15.14 52.49 -10.37
CA VAL A 186 15.88 53.31 -11.32
C VAL A 186 14.97 54.42 -11.84
N GLN A 187 15.31 55.66 -11.48
CA GLN A 187 14.61 56.86 -11.88
C GLN A 187 15.29 57.43 -13.13
N VAL A 188 14.56 57.50 -14.24
CA VAL A 188 15.02 58.17 -15.47
C VAL A 188 14.37 59.56 -15.49
N LYS A 189 15.18 60.60 -15.75
CA LYS A 189 14.63 61.95 -15.98
C LYS A 189 14.03 61.99 -17.38
N ASN A 190 12.74 62.28 -17.46
CA ASN A 190 12.05 62.41 -18.73
C ASN A 190 12.46 63.76 -19.39
N PRO A 191 13.06 63.76 -20.60
CA PRO A 191 13.71 64.95 -21.18
C PRO A 191 12.78 66.13 -21.46
N GLU A 192 11.46 65.96 -21.48
CA GLU A 192 10.50 67.06 -21.71
C GLU A 192 9.85 67.64 -20.45
N THR A 193 9.75 66.88 -19.35
CA THR A 193 9.01 67.32 -18.14
C THR A 193 9.89 67.49 -16.91
N GLY A 194 11.16 67.08 -16.96
CA GLY A 194 12.14 67.24 -15.87
C GLY A 194 11.82 66.44 -14.60
N LYS A 195 10.70 65.71 -14.57
CA LYS A 195 10.27 64.85 -13.46
C LYS A 195 10.97 63.50 -13.55
N LYS A 196 11.32 62.96 -12.38
CA LYS A 196 11.93 61.63 -12.22
C LYS A 196 10.82 60.59 -12.30
N GLU A 197 10.79 59.79 -13.37
CA GLU A 197 9.83 58.70 -13.53
C GLU A 197 10.55 57.37 -13.35
N THR A 198 9.91 56.42 -12.67
CA THR A 198 10.45 55.08 -12.45
C THR A 198 10.35 54.28 -13.73
N LEU A 199 11.46 53.68 -14.18
CA LEU A 199 11.45 52.76 -15.31
C LEU A 199 10.62 51.52 -14.93
N MET A 200 9.53 51.27 -15.65
CA MET A 200 8.67 50.11 -15.44
C MET A 200 9.05 48.99 -16.40
N GLN A 201 9.19 47.76 -15.88
CA GLN A 201 9.37 46.55 -16.68
C GLN A 201 8.13 45.66 -16.57
N GLU A 202 7.63 45.16 -17.70
CA GLU A 202 6.58 44.14 -17.71
C GLU A 202 7.20 42.78 -17.38
N VAL A 203 6.75 42.19 -16.28
CA VAL A 203 7.14 40.84 -15.85
C VAL A 203 5.91 39.94 -15.87
N ASN A 204 6.10 38.67 -16.26
CA ASN A 204 5.04 37.66 -16.19
C ASN A 204 4.71 37.37 -14.73
N ASP A 205 3.45 37.42 -14.38
CA ASP A 205 2.93 37.14 -13.05
C ASP A 205 2.03 35.90 -13.07
N ILE A 206 2.05 35.13 -11.99
CA ILE A 206 1.24 33.91 -11.83
C ILE A 206 0.33 34.14 -10.64
N ARG A 207 -0.98 34.25 -10.92
CA ARG A 207 -2.00 34.45 -9.91
C ARG A 207 -2.77 33.16 -9.69
N PHE A 208 -3.11 32.85 -8.45
CA PHE A 208 -3.99 31.72 -8.16
C PHE A 208 -5.43 32.11 -8.37
N LYS A 209 -6.20 31.20 -8.96
CA LYS A 209 -7.65 31.36 -9.04
C LYS A 209 -8.25 31.20 -7.64
N ASP A 210 -9.43 31.77 -7.46
CA ASP A 210 -10.16 31.69 -6.20
C ASP A 210 -10.51 30.23 -5.85
N PHE A 211 -10.53 29.92 -4.56
CA PHE A 211 -10.83 28.61 -4.01
C PHE A 211 -12.22 28.09 -4.44
N SER A 212 -13.16 28.99 -4.71
CA SER A 212 -14.50 28.64 -5.21
C SER A 212 -14.49 27.94 -6.57
N VAL A 213 -13.44 28.15 -7.38
CA VAL A 213 -13.32 27.61 -8.75
C VAL A 213 -12.29 26.48 -8.83
N VAL A 214 -11.46 26.29 -7.79
CA VAL A 214 -10.32 25.38 -7.80
C VAL A 214 -10.59 24.14 -6.95
N ASP A 215 -10.39 22.94 -7.53
CA ASP A 215 -10.41 21.68 -6.77
C ASP A 215 -9.12 21.52 -5.95
N GLY A 216 -9.16 21.97 -4.70
CA GLY A 216 -8.04 21.83 -3.75
C GLY A 216 -7.61 20.37 -3.50
N GLY A 217 -8.42 19.39 -3.86
CA GLY A 217 -8.09 17.97 -3.71
C GLY A 217 -6.94 17.50 -4.61
N LEU A 218 -6.56 18.26 -5.64
CA LEU A 218 -5.48 17.89 -6.58
C LEU A 218 -4.13 18.54 -6.23
N ILE A 219 -4.12 19.40 -5.21
CA ILE A 219 -2.95 20.15 -4.79
C ILE A 219 -2.17 19.36 -3.73
N CYS A 220 -0.91 19.04 -4.03
CA CYS A 220 -0.01 18.37 -3.09
C CYS A 220 0.63 19.35 -2.10
N GLN A 221 1.02 20.54 -2.57
CA GLN A 221 1.68 21.54 -1.73
C GLN A 221 1.48 22.95 -2.27
N VAL A 222 1.33 23.92 -1.36
CA VAL A 222 1.39 25.35 -1.65
C VAL A 222 2.53 25.97 -0.84
N LYS A 223 3.37 26.80 -1.47
CA LYS A 223 4.42 27.58 -0.82
C LYS A 223 4.28 29.05 -1.19
N GLN A 224 4.39 29.95 -0.22
CA GLN A 224 4.47 31.38 -0.47
C GLN A 224 5.88 31.88 -0.17
N GLY A 225 6.57 32.37 -1.20
CA GLY A 225 7.90 32.96 -1.12
C GLY A 225 7.85 34.49 -1.16
N ARG A 226 9.03 35.10 -1.15
CA ARG A 226 9.20 36.56 -1.23
C ARG A 226 8.75 37.12 -2.59
N ASP A 227 8.91 36.34 -3.64
CA ASP A 227 8.70 36.74 -5.03
C ASP A 227 7.48 36.08 -5.69
N GLY A 228 6.60 35.42 -4.91
CA GLY A 228 5.40 34.77 -5.42
C GLY A 228 5.06 33.48 -4.68
N ALA A 229 3.96 32.83 -5.08
CA ALA A 229 3.60 31.51 -4.55
C ALA A 229 3.78 30.41 -5.61
N SER A 230 4.12 29.21 -5.12
CA SER A 230 4.40 28.01 -5.89
C SER A 230 3.42 26.92 -5.47
N ILE A 231 2.83 26.25 -6.46
CA ILE A 231 1.95 25.10 -6.26
C ILE A 231 2.62 23.86 -6.83
N LYS A 232 2.49 22.76 -6.10
CA LYS A 232 2.83 21.41 -6.53
C LYS A 232 1.54 20.60 -6.62
N LEU A 233 1.27 20.00 -7.77
CA LEU A 233 0.13 19.11 -7.98
C LEU A 233 0.49 17.66 -7.65
N GLU A 234 -0.51 16.80 -7.57
CA GLU A 234 -0.32 15.34 -7.48
C GLU A 234 0.36 14.77 -8.73
N ASP A 235 0.94 13.57 -8.59
CA ASP A 235 1.79 12.96 -9.62
C ASP A 235 0.96 12.38 -10.77
N ARG A 236 0.84 13.16 -11.85
CA ARG A 236 0.12 12.78 -13.07
C ARG A 236 0.65 11.51 -13.73
N GLN A 237 1.97 11.31 -13.73
CA GLN A 237 2.59 10.15 -14.40
C GLN A 237 2.22 8.87 -13.67
N LYS A 238 2.33 8.86 -12.34
CA LYS A 238 1.92 7.70 -11.54
C LYS A 238 0.44 7.39 -11.68
N ALA A 239 -0.40 8.42 -11.80
CA ALA A 239 -1.83 8.22 -12.03
C ALA A 239 -2.10 7.58 -13.40
N LEU A 240 -1.44 8.05 -14.45
CA LEU A 240 -1.53 7.47 -15.79
C LEU A 240 -0.99 6.04 -15.84
N ASP A 241 0.15 5.76 -15.21
CA ASP A 241 0.72 4.42 -15.14
C ASP A 241 -0.22 3.46 -14.40
N TRP A 242 -0.82 3.90 -13.30
CA TRP A 242 -1.82 3.13 -12.55
C TRP A 242 -3.05 2.83 -13.42
N LEU A 243 -3.60 3.83 -14.12
CA LEU A 243 -4.74 3.65 -15.02
C LEU A 243 -4.39 2.71 -16.19
N ALA A 244 -3.21 2.84 -16.78
CA ALA A 244 -2.76 1.97 -17.87
C ALA A 244 -2.59 0.51 -17.42
N ASN A 245 -2.18 0.30 -16.16
CA ASN A 245 -2.14 -1.02 -15.54
C ASN A 245 -3.55 -1.54 -15.26
N PHE A 246 -4.45 -0.70 -14.74
CA PHE A 246 -5.84 -1.07 -14.43
C PHE A 246 -6.62 -1.50 -15.69
N PHE A 247 -6.47 -0.76 -16.80
CA PHE A 247 -7.12 -1.07 -18.07
C PHE A 247 -6.34 -2.08 -18.93
N ASN A 248 -5.21 -2.61 -18.46
CA ASN A 248 -4.30 -3.48 -19.24
C ASN A 248 -3.91 -2.89 -20.62
N MET A 249 -3.90 -1.57 -20.77
CA MET A 249 -3.61 -0.89 -22.04
C MET A 249 -2.11 -0.88 -22.37
N ASN A 250 -1.25 -1.10 -21.37
CA ASN A 250 0.19 -1.22 -21.60
C ASN A 250 0.51 -2.56 -22.30
N PRO A 251 1.10 -2.54 -23.51
CA PRO A 251 1.47 -3.77 -24.22
C PRO A 251 2.41 -4.67 -23.40
N LEU A 252 3.22 -4.10 -22.51
CA LEU A 252 4.11 -4.87 -21.61
C LEU A 252 3.34 -5.69 -20.56
N ASN A 253 2.15 -5.27 -20.14
CA ASN A 253 1.33 -6.00 -19.15
C ASN A 253 0.54 -7.16 -19.74
N LYS A 254 0.14 -7.07 -21.02
CA LYS A 254 -0.55 -8.18 -21.69
C LYS A 254 0.32 -9.43 -21.75
N HIS A 255 1.62 -9.26 -22.03
CA HIS A 255 2.60 -10.34 -22.01
C HIS A 255 2.85 -10.88 -20.60
N LYS A 256 2.83 -10.02 -19.57
CA LYS A 256 2.98 -10.43 -18.17
C LYS A 256 1.82 -11.29 -17.68
N GLN A 257 0.58 -10.91 -17.98
CA GLN A 257 -0.60 -11.71 -17.61
C GLN A 257 -0.65 -13.05 -18.34
N TRP A 258 -0.33 -13.06 -19.63
CA TRP A 258 -0.20 -14.30 -20.40
C TRP A 258 0.88 -15.21 -19.80
N TYR A 259 2.05 -14.66 -19.49
CA TYR A 259 3.15 -15.40 -18.85
C TYR A 259 2.76 -15.94 -17.47
N ASP A 260 2.10 -15.13 -16.63
CA ASP A 260 1.62 -15.53 -15.31
C ASP A 260 0.55 -16.63 -15.41
N GLN A 261 -0.36 -16.54 -16.39
CA GLN A 261 -1.35 -17.58 -16.68
C GLN A 261 -0.69 -18.88 -17.15
N GLU A 262 0.28 -18.79 -18.05
CA GLU A 262 0.98 -19.95 -18.59
C GLU A 262 1.82 -20.65 -17.51
N ARG A 263 2.48 -19.86 -16.65
CA ARG A 263 3.15 -20.39 -15.45
C ARG A 263 2.18 -21.06 -14.49
N LEU A 264 1.00 -20.49 -14.29
CA LEU A 264 -0.03 -21.08 -13.42
C LEU A 264 -0.53 -22.40 -13.99
N LYS A 265 -0.74 -22.49 -15.31
CA LYS A 265 -1.10 -23.75 -15.98
C LYS A 265 -0.02 -24.81 -15.81
N ILE A 266 1.23 -24.46 -16.10
CA ILE A 266 2.39 -25.36 -15.92
C ILE A 266 2.46 -25.85 -14.47
N GLN A 267 2.27 -24.95 -13.50
CA GLN A 267 2.30 -25.31 -12.08
C GLN A 267 1.12 -26.23 -11.69
N GLN A 268 -0.08 -25.99 -12.22
CA GLN A 268 -1.24 -26.85 -12.03
C GLN A 268 -1.06 -28.22 -12.67
N GLU A 269 -0.46 -28.31 -13.85
CA GLU A 269 -0.14 -29.56 -14.52
C GLU A 269 0.92 -30.35 -13.76
N GLN A 270 1.97 -29.69 -13.27
CA GLN A 270 2.96 -30.32 -12.38
C GLN A 270 2.31 -30.84 -11.10
N LEU A 271 1.39 -30.09 -10.50
CA LEU A 271 0.68 -30.50 -9.29
C LEU A 271 -0.25 -31.69 -9.56
N LYS A 272 -0.95 -31.70 -10.71
CA LYS A 272 -1.74 -32.85 -11.18
C LYS A 272 -0.87 -34.08 -11.45
N LEU A 273 0.31 -33.92 -12.04
CA LEU A 273 1.27 -35.00 -12.25
C LEU A 273 1.80 -35.56 -10.92
N ALA A 274 2.13 -34.68 -9.98
CA ALA A 274 2.56 -35.09 -8.64
C ALA A 274 1.43 -35.82 -7.90
N GLN A 275 0.17 -35.39 -8.05
CA GLN A 275 -0.99 -36.09 -7.50
C GLN A 275 -1.25 -37.44 -8.17
N ARG A 276 -1.03 -37.57 -9.48
CA ARG A 276 -1.10 -38.87 -10.17
C ARG A 276 -0.02 -39.82 -9.70
N LYS A 277 1.24 -39.36 -9.65
CA LYS A 277 2.36 -40.16 -9.10
C LYS A 277 2.15 -40.56 -7.64
N ALA A 278 1.57 -39.69 -6.82
CA ALA A 278 1.22 -40.01 -5.44
C ALA A 278 -0.01 -40.94 -5.32
N GLY A 279 -0.83 -41.05 -6.37
CA GLY A 279 -1.94 -42.02 -6.47
C GLY A 279 -1.50 -43.37 -7.03
N ASP A 280 -0.47 -43.38 -7.89
CA ASP A 280 0.14 -44.59 -8.44
C ASP A 280 1.10 -45.28 -7.44
N GLU A 281 1.50 -44.59 -6.36
CA GLU A 281 2.30 -45.17 -5.25
C GLU A 281 1.48 -45.99 -4.24
N GLU A 282 0.15 -46.08 -4.38
CA GLU A 282 -0.70 -46.94 -3.52
C GLU A 282 -1.11 -48.26 -4.19
N GLY A 283 -0.51 -48.62 -5.33
CA GLY A 283 -0.67 -49.95 -5.92
C GLY A 283 -0.05 -50.07 -7.29
N ASP A 284 1.21 -50.49 -7.34
CA ASP A 284 1.71 -51.54 -8.23
C ASP A 284 3.18 -51.79 -7.89
N GLU A 285 3.46 -52.98 -7.35
CA GLU A 285 4.83 -53.50 -7.30
C GLU A 285 5.37 -53.50 -8.74
N PRO A 286 6.57 -52.96 -9.01
CA PRO A 286 7.16 -53.08 -10.33
C PRO A 286 7.41 -54.57 -10.59
N VAL A 287 6.63 -55.14 -11.49
CA VAL A 287 6.85 -56.50 -11.98
C VAL A 287 8.18 -56.47 -12.71
N ASP A 288 9.20 -57.08 -12.11
CA ASP A 288 10.53 -57.24 -12.67
C ASP A 288 10.45 -58.09 -13.95
N ASP A 289 10.36 -57.42 -15.10
CA ASP A 289 10.18 -58.01 -16.41
C ASP A 289 11.51 -58.47 -17.06
N GLY A 290 12.48 -58.89 -16.23
CA GLY A 290 13.65 -59.71 -16.63
C GLY A 290 14.59 -59.07 -17.66
N PHE A 291 14.32 -57.83 -18.07
CA PHE A 291 15.03 -57.12 -19.12
C PHE A 291 16.47 -56.78 -18.70
N ILE A 292 16.70 -56.52 -17.41
CA ILE A 292 18.04 -56.23 -16.86
C ILE A 292 18.91 -57.49 -16.81
N ASP A 293 18.31 -58.66 -16.56
CA ASP A 293 19.04 -59.93 -16.49
C ASP A 293 19.48 -60.42 -17.88
N ALA A 294 18.65 -60.19 -18.91
CA ALA A 294 19.03 -60.45 -20.30
C ALA A 294 20.21 -59.58 -20.76
N LEU A 295 20.24 -58.31 -20.36
CA LEU A 295 21.28 -57.36 -20.78
C LEU A 295 22.63 -57.64 -20.10
N ASN A 296 22.62 -58.14 -18.86
CA ASN A 296 23.83 -58.57 -18.16
C ASN A 296 24.36 -59.92 -18.66
N SER A 297 23.47 -60.84 -19.09
CA SER A 297 23.89 -62.10 -19.72
C SER A 297 24.58 -61.87 -21.07
N GLU A 298 24.13 -60.90 -21.85
CA GLU A 298 24.70 -60.58 -23.17
C GLU A 298 26.03 -59.82 -23.04
N ALA A 299 26.19 -58.96 -22.02
CA ALA A 299 27.46 -58.32 -21.74
C ALA A 299 28.55 -59.32 -21.32
N SER A 300 28.21 -60.41 -20.65
CA SER A 300 29.21 -61.41 -20.24
C SER A 300 29.76 -62.26 -21.40
N SER A 301 29.06 -62.38 -22.53
CA SER A 301 29.52 -63.21 -23.66
C SER A 301 30.43 -62.48 -24.65
N VAL A 302 30.56 -61.15 -24.53
CA VAL A 302 31.36 -60.33 -25.45
C VAL A 302 32.81 -60.18 -24.97
N TRP A 303 33.11 -60.49 -23.70
CA TRP A 303 34.42 -60.26 -23.09
C TRP A 303 35.20 -61.54 -22.74
N SER A 304 34.71 -62.73 -23.09
CA SER A 304 35.39 -63.99 -22.75
C SER A 304 36.29 -64.57 -23.84
N ASP A 305 36.48 -63.88 -24.97
CA ASP A 305 37.13 -64.46 -26.17
C ASP A 305 38.48 -63.80 -26.53
N TYR A 306 39.11 -63.11 -25.59
CA TYR A 306 40.46 -62.56 -25.75
C TYR A 306 41.27 -62.84 -24.48
N ASP A 307 41.81 -64.06 -24.37
CA ASP A 307 43.03 -64.37 -23.63
C ASP A 307 43.51 -65.78 -24.06
N GLU A 308 43.92 -65.90 -25.33
CA GLU A 308 44.80 -66.98 -25.82
C GLU A 308 46.09 -66.35 -26.37
N ASP A 309 47.21 -66.88 -25.86
CA ASP A 309 48.57 -66.85 -26.39
C ASP A 309 49.45 -65.59 -26.23
N GLU A 310 50.37 -65.63 -25.26
CA GLU A 310 51.81 -65.37 -25.49
C GLU A 310 52.66 -65.87 -24.29
N ASP A 311 53.22 -67.08 -24.43
CA ASP A 311 54.44 -67.57 -23.76
C ASP A 311 55.62 -67.51 -24.74
#